data_AF-A0A0A1XEE3-F1
#
_entry.id   AF-A0A0A1XEE3-F1
#
_cell.length_a   1.000
_cell.length_b   1.000
_cell.length_c   1.000
_cell.angle_alpha   90.00
_cell.angle_beta   90.00
_cell.angle_gamma   90.00
#
_symmetry.space_group_name_H-M   'P 1'
#
loop_
_entity.id
_entity.type
_entity.pdbx_description
1 polymer ?
#
loop_
_entity_poly.entity_id
_entity_poly.type
_entity_poly.pdbx_seq_one_letter_code
_entity_poly.pdbx_strand_id
1 'polypeptide(L)'
;MEELRDASIHHTAQKLAIAIKAMKNYDEIFKKVQILACSPGVDKNDLRNTLEDAIKSTGLETEIRNIVFHLVRNTLITEPKSQDKIPHSADPLAYLRRSAVQWDRRVRKSLNAMCAELSMPLHGQPRAVMDRDELISKWEELSNYTIDLSNYRPVYAPKDLLDVLLSLKGPQKPPEDTEFVQVPNWEFSHIELPVKNLFELRILFAELFRKDVTTNNLDLPTQCKRILDTKQAPLCQHFLKKGKTPAPFRGELWSFVLSHGSYMNGQECDHWARLRNKVLTTDHIVDKLIFKDIQLTASNDDQYFVFEDVLYQIMLCFSRDTEIANQIQFEKYPVKGRNYEGPPSGVVPFHGICMFGRCH
;
A
#
# COMPACT_ATOMS: atom_id res chain seq x y z
N MET A 1 -5.61 38.33 -6.10
CA MET A 1 -5.90 36.91 -6.46
C MET A 1 -4.60 36.15 -6.79
N GLU A 2 -3.69 36.71 -7.58
CA GLU A 2 -2.34 36.13 -7.80
C GLU A 2 -1.49 36.10 -6.54
N GLU A 3 -1.42 37.19 -5.76
CA GLU A 3 -0.63 37.22 -4.51
C GLU A 3 -1.09 36.19 -3.46
N LEU A 4 -2.40 35.92 -3.38
CA LEU A 4 -2.96 34.87 -2.51
C LEU A 4 -2.63 33.45 -3.02
N ARG A 5 -2.49 33.29 -4.34
CA ARG A 5 -2.09 32.04 -4.99
C ARG A 5 -0.59 31.79 -4.79
N ASP A 6 0.24 32.82 -4.90
CA ASP A 6 1.68 32.75 -4.67
C ASP A 6 2.01 32.51 -3.18
N ALA A 7 1.28 33.15 -2.26
CA ALA A 7 1.38 32.86 -0.83
C ALA A 7 1.01 31.40 -0.51
N SER A 8 -0.01 30.85 -1.18
CA SER A 8 -0.42 29.45 -1.06
C SER A 8 0.60 28.47 -1.62
N ILE A 9 1.21 28.79 -2.77
CA ILE A 9 2.29 27.99 -3.37
C ILE A 9 3.53 28.00 -2.47
N HIS A 10 3.93 29.17 -1.95
CA HIS A 10 5.08 29.29 -1.06
C HIS A 10 4.87 28.49 0.24
N HIS A 11 3.70 28.57 0.84
CA HIS A 11 3.34 27.78 2.03
C HIS A 11 3.38 26.27 1.75
N THR A 12 2.84 25.85 0.60
CA THR A 12 2.87 24.45 0.16
C THR A 12 4.30 23.97 -0.06
N ALA A 13 5.14 24.79 -0.71
CA ALA A 13 6.56 24.50 -0.92
C ALA A 13 7.31 24.35 0.41
N GLN A 14 7.04 25.22 1.39
CA GLN A 14 7.65 25.14 2.72
C GLN A 14 7.22 23.86 3.46
N LYS A 15 5.93 23.51 3.44
CA LYS A 15 5.43 22.25 3.99
C LYS A 15 6.11 21.04 3.34
N LEU A 16 6.21 21.03 2.02
CA LEU A 16 6.87 19.95 1.27
C LEU A 16 8.35 19.86 1.60
N ALA A 17 9.06 20.98 1.73
CA ALA A 17 10.47 20.99 2.10
C ALA A 17 10.70 20.37 3.50
N ILE A 18 9.82 20.65 4.46
CA ILE A 18 9.86 20.02 5.79
C ILE A 18 9.59 18.51 5.68
N ALA A 19 8.57 18.12 4.91
CA ALA A 19 8.23 16.72 4.70
C ALA A 19 9.38 15.94 4.04
N ILE A 20 10.03 16.50 3.01
CA ILE A 20 11.18 15.90 2.34
C ILE A 20 12.34 15.67 3.31
N LYS A 21 12.63 16.65 4.18
CA LYS A 21 13.68 16.52 5.21
C LYS A 21 13.40 15.43 6.24
N ALA A 22 12.14 15.08 6.45
CA ALA A 22 11.74 14.00 7.36
C ALA A 22 11.71 12.61 6.69
N MET A 23 11.96 12.52 5.37
CA MET A 23 11.97 11.24 4.66
C MET A 23 13.21 10.42 5.00
N LYS A 24 13.08 9.09 5.04
CA LYS A 24 14.18 8.16 5.32
C LYS A 24 15.32 8.24 4.31
N ASN A 25 15.01 8.57 3.05
CA ASN A 25 15.96 8.69 1.96
C ASN A 25 16.52 10.12 1.80
N TYR A 26 16.19 11.06 2.71
CA TYR A 26 16.70 12.44 2.64
C TYR A 26 18.22 12.49 2.59
N ASP A 27 18.90 11.70 3.43
CA ASP A 27 20.36 11.67 3.48
C ASP A 27 21.00 11.23 2.16
N GLU A 28 20.34 10.35 1.40
CA GLU A 28 20.82 9.90 0.10
C GLU A 28 20.70 11.03 -0.93
N ILE A 29 19.55 11.70 -0.97
CA ILE A 29 19.31 12.87 -1.83
C ILE A 29 20.30 13.98 -1.48
N PHE A 30 20.50 14.24 -0.20
CA PHE A 30 21.42 15.26 0.28
C PHE A 30 22.86 14.94 -0.12
N LYS A 31 23.31 13.69 0.03
CA LYS A 31 24.63 13.24 -0.45
C LYS A 31 24.80 13.41 -1.97
N LYS A 32 23.78 13.07 -2.77
CA LYS A 32 23.80 13.30 -4.23
C LYS A 32 24.01 14.80 -4.54
N VAL A 33 23.25 15.68 -3.88
CA VAL A 33 23.40 17.14 -4.03
C VAL A 33 24.80 17.62 -3.59
N GLN A 34 25.34 17.11 -2.48
CA GLN A 34 26.68 17.46 -2.01
C GLN A 34 27.76 17.07 -3.03
N ILE A 35 27.67 15.87 -3.60
CA ILE A 35 28.61 15.41 -4.64
C ILE A 35 28.53 16.32 -5.87
N LEU A 36 27.33 16.71 -6.29
CA LEU A 36 27.13 17.64 -7.41
C LEU A 36 27.70 19.03 -7.11
N ALA A 37 27.51 19.54 -5.90
CA ALA A 37 28.05 20.83 -5.48
C ALA A 37 29.59 20.86 -5.45
N CYS A 38 30.23 19.70 -5.26
CA CYS A 38 31.67 19.53 -5.35
C CYS A 38 32.17 19.23 -6.79
N SER A 39 31.28 19.14 -7.77
CA SER A 39 31.66 18.80 -9.14
C SER A 39 32.35 19.98 -9.85
N PRO A 40 33.25 19.71 -10.82
CA PRO A 40 33.99 20.76 -11.52
C PRO A 40 33.12 21.74 -12.32
N GLY A 41 31.88 21.35 -12.62
CA GLY A 41 30.91 22.16 -13.38
C GLY A 41 30.13 23.16 -12.53
N VAL A 42 30.31 23.16 -11.20
CA VAL A 42 29.63 24.07 -10.28
C VAL A 42 30.59 25.16 -9.83
N ASP A 43 30.30 26.40 -10.24
CA ASP A 43 31.10 27.56 -9.87
C ASP A 43 30.70 28.05 -8.47
N LYS A 44 31.68 28.33 -7.61
CA LYS A 44 31.45 28.92 -6.29
C LYS A 44 30.88 30.33 -6.36
N ASN A 45 31.22 31.09 -7.40
CA ASN A 45 30.76 32.46 -7.58
C ASN A 45 29.33 32.54 -8.13
N ASP A 46 28.87 31.48 -8.81
CA ASP A 46 27.49 31.32 -9.28
C ASP A 46 26.92 29.96 -8.89
N LEU A 47 27.01 29.65 -7.59
CA LEU A 47 26.62 28.34 -7.06
C LEU A 47 25.16 28.01 -7.38
N ARG A 48 24.28 29.01 -7.33
CA ARG A 48 22.84 28.80 -7.50
C ARG A 48 22.51 28.29 -8.90
N ASN A 49 22.93 29.00 -9.95
CA ASN A 49 22.54 28.65 -11.31
C ASN A 49 23.31 27.41 -11.78
N THR A 50 24.62 27.35 -11.50
CA THR A 50 25.46 26.23 -11.95
C THR A 50 25.11 24.92 -11.25
N LEU A 51 24.73 24.95 -9.97
CA LEU A 51 24.21 23.76 -9.27
C LEU A 51 22.82 23.37 -9.81
N GLU A 52 21.94 24.31 -10.11
CA GLU A 52 20.63 24.01 -10.69
C GLU A 52 20.78 23.30 -12.06
N ASP A 53 21.71 23.76 -12.91
CA ASP A 53 22.00 23.13 -14.19
C ASP A 53 22.67 21.75 -14.02
N ALA A 54 23.53 21.58 -13.01
CA ALA A 54 24.08 20.27 -12.65
C ALA A 54 22.98 19.30 -12.18
N ILE A 55 22.01 19.77 -11.39
CA ILE A 55 20.85 18.97 -10.93
C ILE A 55 19.96 18.56 -12.11
N LYS A 56 19.73 19.47 -13.08
CA LYS A 56 18.96 19.20 -14.30
C LYS A 56 19.64 18.16 -15.18
N SER A 57 20.93 18.37 -15.48
CA SER A 57 21.70 17.51 -16.39
C SER A 57 21.91 16.08 -15.86
N THR A 58 21.99 15.91 -14.53
CA THR A 58 22.09 14.59 -13.90
C THR A 58 20.76 13.87 -13.68
N GLY A 59 19.64 14.53 -13.98
CA GLY A 59 18.29 13.97 -13.80
C GLY A 59 17.80 13.94 -12.35
N LEU A 60 18.57 14.49 -11.40
CA LEU A 60 18.18 14.61 -10.00
C LEU A 60 16.95 15.51 -9.82
N GLU A 61 16.76 16.49 -10.72
CA GLU A 61 15.52 17.28 -10.77
C GLU A 61 14.29 16.39 -10.93
N THR A 62 14.34 15.41 -11.84
CA THR A 62 13.23 14.49 -12.10
C THR A 62 12.93 13.62 -10.89
N GLU A 63 13.97 13.14 -10.19
CA GLU A 63 13.84 12.38 -8.94
C GLU A 63 13.12 13.22 -7.86
N ILE A 64 13.54 14.47 -7.66
CA ILE A 64 12.90 15.40 -6.72
C ILE A 64 11.45 15.70 -7.13
N ARG A 65 11.19 15.90 -8.42
CA ARG A 65 9.82 16.13 -8.95
C ARG A 65 8.92 14.93 -8.69
N ASN A 66 9.43 13.71 -8.84
CA ASN A 66 8.68 12.49 -8.52
C ASN A 66 8.36 12.44 -7.02
N ILE A 67 9.34 12.69 -6.14
CA ILE A 67 9.11 12.76 -4.68
C ILE A 67 8.02 13.77 -4.34
N VAL A 68 8.12 14.99 -4.89
CA VAL A 68 7.12 16.04 -4.69
C VAL A 68 5.75 15.57 -5.17
N PHE A 69 5.65 14.96 -6.34
CA PHE A 69 4.38 14.43 -6.87
C PHE A 69 3.75 13.42 -5.91
N HIS A 70 4.52 12.47 -5.39
CA HIS A 70 4.02 11.47 -4.46
C HIS A 70 3.65 12.05 -3.10
N LEU A 71 4.45 12.97 -2.57
CA LEU A 71 4.14 13.68 -1.32
C LEU A 71 2.86 14.47 -1.47
N VAL A 72 2.73 15.29 -2.52
CA VAL A 72 1.52 16.07 -2.80
C VAL A 72 0.30 15.15 -2.92
N ARG A 73 0.42 14.03 -3.63
CA ARG A 73 -0.65 13.04 -3.76
C ARG A 73 -1.03 12.45 -2.41
N ASN A 74 -0.06 12.02 -1.61
CA ASN A 74 -0.32 11.43 -0.30
C ASN A 74 -0.86 12.47 0.68
N THR A 75 -0.36 13.70 0.70
CA THR A 75 -0.87 14.77 1.57
C THR A 75 -2.24 15.29 1.13
N LEU A 76 -2.52 15.42 -0.17
CA LEU A 76 -3.82 15.90 -0.66
C LEU A 76 -4.93 14.84 -0.58
N ILE A 77 -4.57 13.56 -0.66
CA ILE A 77 -5.52 12.45 -0.43
C ILE A 77 -5.76 12.25 1.08
N THR A 78 -4.77 12.55 1.93
CA THR A 78 -4.82 12.27 3.38
C THR A 78 -5.04 13.51 4.26
N GLU A 79 -5.09 14.73 3.73
CA GLU A 79 -5.72 15.84 4.45
C GLU A 79 -7.24 15.69 4.28
N PRO A 80 -7.97 15.11 5.27
CA PRO A 80 -9.39 15.40 5.33
C PRO A 80 -9.47 16.91 5.45
N LYS A 81 -10.17 17.57 4.52
CA LYS A 81 -10.57 18.97 4.67
C LYS A 81 -11.05 19.13 6.10
N SER A 82 -10.24 19.76 6.95
CA SER A 82 -10.59 20.13 8.32
C SER A 82 -11.48 19.09 9.01
N GLN A 83 -10.88 18.01 9.51
CA GLN A 83 -11.38 17.43 10.76
C GLN A 83 -11.11 18.44 11.89
N ASP A 84 -11.74 19.61 11.81
CA ASP A 84 -12.23 20.24 13.01
C ASP A 84 -12.99 19.15 13.74
N LYS A 85 -12.66 18.97 15.02
CA LYS A 85 -13.22 17.96 15.91
C LYS A 85 -14.74 17.91 15.78
N ILE A 86 -15.26 17.16 14.81
CA ILE A 86 -16.69 16.90 14.70
C ILE A 86 -17.00 16.11 15.97
N PRO A 87 -17.86 16.63 16.87
CA PRO A 87 -18.21 15.91 18.08
C PRO A 87 -18.60 14.48 17.71
N HIS A 88 -18.16 13.47 18.47
CA HIS A 88 -18.43 12.05 18.16
C HIS A 88 -19.93 11.71 17.96
N SER A 89 -20.85 12.60 18.37
CA SER A 89 -22.29 12.51 18.12
C SER A 89 -22.73 12.91 16.71
N ALA A 90 -21.87 13.53 15.90
CA ALA A 90 -22.18 14.07 14.58
C ALA A 90 -21.36 13.46 13.43
N ASP A 91 -20.50 12.46 13.70
CA ASP A 91 -19.78 11.74 12.66
C ASP A 91 -20.64 10.59 12.09
N PRO A 92 -21.14 10.71 10.85
CA PRO A 92 -22.01 9.70 10.25
C PRO A 92 -21.31 8.35 10.07
N LEU A 93 -19.97 8.29 10.07
CA LEU A 93 -19.20 7.05 9.90
C LEU A 93 -18.67 6.48 11.23
N ALA A 94 -19.04 7.05 12.38
CA ALA A 94 -18.59 6.57 13.67
C ALA A 94 -18.97 5.10 13.94
N TYR A 95 -20.12 4.64 13.43
CA TYR A 95 -20.54 3.24 13.57
C TYR A 95 -19.60 2.29 12.80
N LEU A 96 -19.10 2.67 11.62
CA LEU A 96 -18.13 1.88 10.86
C LEU A 96 -16.81 1.76 11.60
N ARG A 97 -16.30 2.85 12.20
CA ARG A 97 -15.06 2.81 13.00
C ARG A 97 -15.21 1.89 14.21
N ARG A 98 -16.32 1.98 14.94
CA ARG A 98 -16.62 1.08 16.06
C ARG A 98 -16.65 -0.39 15.62
N SER A 99 -17.31 -0.68 14.51
CA SER A 99 -17.38 -2.03 13.97
C SER A 99 -16.03 -2.54 13.48
N ALA A 100 -15.20 -1.69 12.87
CA ALA A 100 -13.83 -2.05 12.49
C ALA A 100 -12.97 -2.42 13.70
N VAL A 101 -13.08 -1.68 14.82
CA VAL A 101 -12.40 -2.01 16.08
C VAL A 101 -12.91 -3.32 16.68
N GLN A 102 -14.22 -3.57 16.64
CA GLN A 102 -14.80 -4.82 17.14
C GLN A 102 -14.36 -6.02 16.29
N TRP A 103 -14.34 -5.84 14.97
CA TRP A 103 -13.85 -6.84 14.02
C TRP A 103 -12.40 -7.20 14.29
N ASP A 104 -11.52 -6.19 14.38
CA ASP A 104 -10.11 -6.39 14.68
C ASP A 104 -9.91 -7.13 16.03
N ARG A 105 -10.67 -6.76 17.06
CA ARG A 105 -10.65 -7.49 18.35
C ARG A 105 -11.10 -8.94 18.20
N ARG A 106 -12.11 -9.22 17.38
CA ARG A 106 -12.59 -10.59 17.09
C ARG A 106 -11.50 -11.40 16.40
N VAL A 107 -10.88 -10.86 15.35
CA VAL A 107 -9.78 -11.51 14.63
C VAL A 107 -8.62 -11.84 15.56
N ARG A 108 -8.18 -10.89 16.40
CA ARG A 108 -7.10 -11.14 17.37
C ARG A 108 -7.46 -12.21 18.41
N LYS A 109 -8.71 -12.22 18.89
CA LYS A 109 -9.19 -13.29 19.79
C LYS A 109 -9.18 -14.66 19.12
N SER A 110 -9.62 -14.75 17.87
CA SER A 110 -9.60 -15.99 17.09
C SER A 110 -8.17 -16.50 16.88
N LEU A 111 -7.24 -15.61 16.54
CA LEU A 111 -5.83 -15.97 16.40
C LEU A 111 -5.24 -16.48 17.73
N ASN A 112 -5.52 -15.79 18.85
CA ASN A 112 -5.08 -16.23 20.17
C ASN A 112 -5.66 -17.58 20.59
N ALA A 113 -6.93 -17.83 20.30
CA ALA A 113 -7.58 -19.11 20.58
C ALA A 113 -6.93 -20.24 19.78
N MET A 114 -6.61 -20.00 18.51
CA MET A 114 -5.89 -20.96 17.66
C MET A 114 -4.47 -21.22 18.17
N CYS A 115 -3.75 -20.17 18.61
CA CYS A 115 -2.44 -20.33 19.24
C CYS A 115 -2.51 -21.24 20.48
N ALA A 116 -3.51 -21.04 21.34
CA ALA A 116 -3.73 -21.86 22.52
C ALA A 116 -4.09 -23.31 22.17
N GLU A 117 -4.94 -23.53 21.17
CA GLU A 117 -5.33 -24.86 20.67
C GLU A 117 -4.13 -25.64 20.11
N LEU A 118 -3.28 -24.98 19.32
CA LEU A 118 -2.12 -25.58 18.69
C LEU A 118 -0.87 -25.60 19.59
N SER A 119 -0.99 -25.13 20.83
CA SER A 119 0.14 -24.95 21.76
C SER A 119 1.31 -24.16 21.16
N MET A 120 1.00 -23.18 20.32
CA MET A 120 1.99 -22.31 19.68
C MET A 120 1.98 -20.91 20.28
N PRO A 121 3.14 -20.28 20.46
CA PRO A 121 3.21 -18.90 20.91
C PRO A 121 2.73 -17.95 19.80
N LEU A 122 2.06 -16.87 20.21
CA LEU A 122 1.62 -15.81 19.30
C LEU A 122 2.80 -14.99 18.77
N HIS A 123 3.77 -14.70 19.65
CA HIS A 123 5.00 -14.02 19.30
C HIS A 123 5.98 -14.99 18.65
N GLY A 124 6.79 -14.45 17.73
CA GLY A 124 7.78 -15.24 17.00
C GLY A 124 8.79 -15.89 17.92
N GLN A 125 9.11 -17.15 17.66
CA GLN A 125 10.18 -17.88 18.33
C GLN A 125 11.42 -17.96 17.44
N PRO A 126 12.62 -18.12 18.02
CA PRO A 126 13.77 -18.56 17.26
C PRO A 126 13.45 -19.86 16.51
N ARG A 127 13.62 -19.85 15.19
CA ARG A 127 13.42 -21.04 14.36
C ARG A 127 14.48 -22.09 14.70
N ALA A 128 14.10 -23.36 14.73
CA ALA A 128 15.05 -24.46 14.90
C ALA A 128 16.10 -24.44 13.79
N VAL A 129 17.34 -24.81 14.11
CA VAL A 129 18.47 -24.74 13.15
C VAL A 129 18.20 -25.61 11.92
N MET A 130 17.67 -26.81 12.11
CA MET A 130 17.32 -27.72 11.00
C MET A 130 16.27 -27.09 10.07
N ASP A 131 15.18 -26.57 10.63
CA ASP A 131 14.11 -25.93 9.85
C ASP A 131 14.63 -24.69 9.10
N ARG A 132 15.51 -23.91 9.73
CA ARG A 132 16.14 -22.75 9.11
C ARG A 132 17.00 -23.17 7.91
N ASP A 133 17.84 -24.18 8.08
CA ASP A 133 18.75 -24.61 7.02
C ASP A 133 17.98 -25.26 5.86
N GLU A 134 16.88 -25.96 6.14
CA GLU A 134 15.95 -26.44 5.11
C GLU A 134 15.28 -25.27 4.38
N LEU A 135 14.75 -24.29 5.12
CA LEU A 135 14.08 -23.12 4.54
C LEU A 135 15.04 -22.27 3.69
N ILE A 136 16.32 -22.19 4.06
CA ILE A 136 17.37 -21.56 3.26
C ILE A 136 17.57 -22.31 1.94
N SER A 137 17.71 -23.65 2.00
CA SER A 137 17.98 -24.45 0.80
C SER A 137 16.80 -24.48 -0.17
N LYS A 138 15.57 -24.36 0.33
CA LYS A 138 14.33 -24.32 -0.47
C LYS A 138 13.77 -22.92 -0.70
N TRP A 139 14.50 -21.85 -0.40
CA TRP A 139 13.94 -20.49 -0.46
C TRP A 139 13.38 -20.11 -1.85
N GLU A 140 14.01 -20.58 -2.93
CA GLU A 140 13.54 -20.33 -4.30
C GLU A 140 12.44 -21.30 -4.76
N GLU A 141 12.22 -22.39 -4.02
CA GLU A 141 11.27 -23.46 -4.32
C GLU A 141 10.48 -23.84 -3.05
N LEU A 142 9.86 -22.84 -2.42
CA LEU A 142 9.11 -23.00 -1.17
C LEU A 142 7.89 -23.90 -1.30
N SER A 143 7.38 -24.11 -2.52
CA SER A 143 6.38 -25.14 -2.86
C SER A 143 6.84 -26.55 -2.49
N ASN A 144 8.16 -26.82 -2.50
CA ASN A 144 8.76 -28.09 -2.08
C ASN A 144 9.03 -28.16 -0.56
N TYR A 145 8.73 -27.11 0.20
CA TYR A 145 8.88 -27.09 1.65
C TYR A 145 7.67 -27.75 2.34
N THR A 146 7.90 -28.94 2.89
CA THR A 146 6.84 -29.77 3.47
C THR A 146 6.55 -29.35 4.89
N ILE A 147 5.32 -28.90 5.15
CA ILE A 147 4.83 -28.56 6.48
C ILE A 147 3.51 -29.31 6.72
N ASP A 148 3.35 -29.89 7.90
CA ASP A 148 2.04 -30.40 8.31
C ASP A 148 1.09 -29.25 8.65
N LEU A 149 0.09 -29.06 7.81
CA LEU A 149 -0.92 -28.00 7.91
C LEU A 149 -2.32 -28.57 8.16
N SER A 150 -2.43 -29.83 8.59
CA SER A 150 -3.71 -30.53 8.83
C SER A 150 -4.55 -29.83 9.90
N ASN A 151 -3.92 -29.38 10.98
CA ASN A 151 -4.57 -28.71 12.11
C ASN A 151 -4.75 -27.19 11.90
N TYR A 152 -4.25 -26.64 10.80
CA TYR A 152 -4.32 -25.21 10.51
C TYR A 152 -5.53 -24.88 9.66
N ARG A 153 -6.33 -23.91 10.14
CA ARG A 153 -7.50 -23.37 9.46
C ARG A 153 -7.36 -21.85 9.32
N PRO A 154 -7.99 -21.23 8.31
CA PRO A 154 -8.04 -19.77 8.24
C PRO A 154 -8.63 -19.16 9.51
N VAL A 155 -8.07 -18.03 9.97
CA VAL A 155 -8.57 -17.32 11.16
C VAL A 155 -9.95 -16.71 10.90
N TYR A 156 -10.15 -16.25 9.67
CA TYR A 156 -11.41 -15.76 9.14
C TYR A 156 -11.41 -15.87 7.60
N ALA A 157 -12.61 -15.83 7.02
CA ALA A 157 -12.84 -15.86 5.58
C ALA A 157 -13.65 -14.63 5.11
N PRO A 158 -13.73 -14.36 3.80
CA PRO A 158 -14.52 -13.24 3.26
C PRO A 158 -15.99 -13.26 3.69
N LYS A 159 -16.56 -14.45 3.92
CA LYS A 159 -17.93 -14.60 4.43
C LYS A 159 -18.11 -14.01 5.84
N ASP A 160 -17.14 -14.19 6.73
CA ASP A 160 -17.20 -13.63 8.08
C ASP A 160 -17.23 -12.08 8.05
N LEU A 161 -16.49 -11.49 7.11
CA LEU A 161 -16.50 -10.05 6.88
C LEU A 161 -17.86 -9.60 6.32
N LEU A 162 -18.41 -10.35 5.36
CA LEU A 162 -19.75 -10.08 4.84
C LEU A 162 -20.81 -10.10 5.95
N ASP A 163 -20.78 -11.10 6.83
CA ASP A 163 -21.71 -11.20 7.96
C ASP A 163 -21.59 -9.98 8.90
N VAL A 164 -20.37 -9.49 9.13
CA VAL A 164 -20.16 -8.24 9.89
C VAL A 164 -20.78 -7.05 9.16
N LEU A 165 -20.57 -6.92 7.86
CA LEU A 165 -21.14 -5.84 7.06
C LEU A 165 -22.68 -5.88 7.11
N LEU A 166 -23.28 -7.06 6.96
CA LEU A 166 -24.73 -7.26 7.05
C LEU A 166 -25.30 -6.92 8.44
N SER A 167 -24.51 -7.10 9.50
CA SER A 167 -24.90 -6.76 10.87
C SER A 167 -24.81 -5.27 11.19
N LEU A 168 -24.23 -4.45 10.30
CA LEU A 168 -24.07 -3.01 10.52
C LEU A 168 -25.42 -2.32 10.57
N LYS A 169 -25.66 -1.61 11.66
CA LYS A 169 -26.80 -0.70 11.81
C LYS A 169 -26.30 0.73 11.65
N GLY A 170 -26.58 1.32 10.49
CA GLY A 170 -26.35 2.74 10.23
C GLY A 170 -27.31 3.63 11.03
N PRO A 171 -27.08 4.95 11.06
CA PRO A 171 -28.08 5.88 11.57
C PRO A 171 -29.37 5.73 10.78
N GLN A 172 -30.51 5.56 11.46
CA GLN A 172 -31.80 5.51 10.78
C GLN A 172 -32.11 6.89 10.22
N LYS A 173 -32.37 6.98 8.91
CA LYS A 173 -33.01 8.17 8.37
C LYS A 173 -34.35 8.35 9.08
N PRO A 174 -34.71 9.57 9.52
CA PRO A 174 -36.10 9.85 9.82
C PRO A 174 -36.93 9.51 8.56
N PRO A 175 -38.14 8.95 8.69
CA PRO A 175 -38.98 8.68 7.53
C PRO A 175 -39.11 9.99 6.75
N GLU A 176 -38.56 10.04 5.54
CA GLU A 176 -38.81 11.16 4.66
C GLU A 176 -40.29 11.08 4.26
N ASP A 177 -41.05 12.15 4.50
CA ASP A 177 -42.41 12.35 3.98
C ASP A 177 -42.35 12.56 2.45
N THR A 178 -41.77 11.60 1.72
CA THR A 178 -41.68 11.61 0.26
C THR A 178 -42.43 10.41 -0.28
N GLU A 179 -43.74 10.58 -0.44
CA GLU A 179 -44.67 9.67 -1.16
C GLU A 179 -44.20 9.31 -2.59
N PHE A 180 -43.13 9.90 -3.11
CA PHE A 180 -42.73 9.84 -4.52
C PHE A 180 -41.42 9.11 -4.82
N VAL A 181 -40.70 8.60 -3.81
CA VAL A 181 -39.50 7.78 -4.07
C VAL A 181 -39.60 6.49 -3.26
N GLN A 182 -40.22 5.48 -3.85
CA GLN A 182 -40.08 4.09 -3.40
C GLN A 182 -38.62 3.65 -3.64
N VAL A 183 -37.70 4.07 -2.78
CA VAL A 183 -36.40 3.43 -2.68
C VAL A 183 -36.69 2.00 -2.22
N PRO A 184 -36.29 0.96 -2.97
CA PRO A 184 -36.56 -0.40 -2.53
C PRO A 184 -35.94 -0.59 -1.14
N ASN A 185 -36.67 -1.21 -0.21
CA ASN A 185 -36.09 -1.64 1.07
C ASN A 185 -35.22 -2.86 0.77
N TRP A 186 -33.98 -2.62 0.36
CA TRP A 186 -32.97 -3.67 0.32
C TRP A 186 -32.72 -4.09 1.78
N GLU A 187 -33.01 -5.33 2.15
CA GLU A 187 -32.79 -5.88 3.50
C GLU A 187 -31.29 -5.91 3.91
N PHE A 188 -30.41 -5.49 2.99
CA PHE A 188 -28.98 -5.35 3.20
C PHE A 188 -28.70 -4.01 3.90
N SER A 189 -27.92 -4.07 4.99
CA SER A 189 -27.48 -2.92 5.81
C SER A 189 -27.42 -1.60 5.04
N HIS A 190 -28.24 -0.62 5.41
CA HIS A 190 -28.18 0.74 4.88
C HIS A 190 -26.91 1.45 5.37
N ILE A 191 -25.77 1.10 4.79
CA ILE A 191 -24.51 1.81 5.00
C ILE A 191 -24.59 3.06 4.12
N GLU A 192 -25.02 4.18 4.70
CA GLU A 192 -24.99 5.46 4.00
C GLU A 192 -23.54 5.94 3.90
N LEU A 193 -22.94 5.73 2.73
CA LEU A 193 -21.63 6.30 2.38
C LEU A 193 -21.87 7.60 1.62
N PRO A 194 -21.23 8.73 2.02
CA PRO A 194 -21.26 9.94 1.22
C PRO A 194 -20.50 9.69 -0.09
N VAL A 195 -21.24 9.36 -1.15
CA VAL A 195 -20.69 9.09 -2.49
C VAL A 195 -20.96 10.28 -3.39
N LYS A 196 -20.04 10.52 -4.32
CA LYS A 196 -20.24 11.51 -5.38
C LYS A 196 -21.37 11.06 -6.30
N ASN A 197 -22.24 11.97 -6.70
CA ASN A 197 -23.28 11.66 -7.68
C ASN A 197 -22.68 11.45 -9.09
N LEU A 198 -23.47 10.96 -10.03
CA LEU A 198 -22.98 10.66 -11.38
C LEU A 198 -22.38 11.88 -12.10
N PHE A 199 -22.92 13.08 -11.87
CA PHE A 199 -22.41 14.31 -12.46
C PHE A 199 -21.03 14.67 -11.88
N GLU A 200 -20.90 14.60 -10.56
CA GLU A 200 -19.62 14.81 -9.86
C GLU A 200 -18.57 13.76 -10.25
N LEU A 201 -18.97 12.50 -10.43
CA LEU A 201 -18.09 11.45 -10.93
C LEU A 201 -17.64 11.72 -12.37
N ARG A 202 -18.53 12.20 -13.25
CA ARG A 202 -18.17 12.59 -14.62
C ARG A 202 -17.16 13.74 -14.64
N ILE A 203 -17.30 14.71 -13.74
CA ILE A 203 -16.32 15.80 -13.59
C ILE A 203 -15.00 15.24 -13.05
N LEU A 204 -15.05 14.44 -11.99
CA LEU A 204 -13.86 13.86 -11.35
C LEU A 204 -13.04 13.00 -12.31
N PHE A 205 -13.71 12.23 -13.17
CA PHE A 205 -13.10 11.31 -14.11
C PHE A 205 -13.12 11.81 -15.56
N ALA A 206 -13.33 13.11 -15.78
CA ALA A 206 -13.39 13.70 -17.13
C ALA A 206 -12.13 13.39 -17.97
N GLU A 207 -10.98 13.24 -17.31
CA GLU A 207 -9.72 12.87 -17.95
C GLU A 207 -9.74 11.49 -18.62
N LEU A 208 -10.50 10.53 -18.07
CA LEU A 208 -10.61 9.18 -18.65
C LEU A 208 -11.37 9.18 -19.98
N PHE A 209 -12.20 10.21 -20.22
CA PHE A 209 -13.00 10.36 -21.43
C PHE A 209 -12.32 11.18 -22.52
N ARG A 210 -11.16 11.82 -22.24
CA ARG A 210 -10.41 12.53 -23.27
C ARG A 210 -9.83 11.51 -24.25
N LYS A 211 -10.34 11.52 -25.49
CA LYS A 211 -9.67 10.89 -26.63
C LYS A 211 -8.41 11.68 -26.88
N ASP A 212 -7.26 11.13 -26.51
CA ASP A 212 -6.00 11.81 -26.77
C ASP A 212 -5.78 11.95 -28.28
N VAL A 213 -5.54 13.18 -28.71
CA VAL A 213 -5.11 13.53 -30.08
C VAL A 213 -3.73 12.91 -30.41
N THR A 214 -3.01 12.39 -29.40
CA THR A 214 -1.72 11.72 -29.54
C THR A 214 -1.80 10.25 -29.97
N THR A 215 -3.00 9.66 -30.15
CA THR A 215 -3.18 8.40 -30.88
C THR A 215 -3.05 8.57 -32.40
N ASN A 216 -2.44 9.65 -32.87
CA ASN A 216 -2.02 9.76 -34.25
C ASN A 216 -0.65 9.07 -34.40
N ASN A 217 -0.70 7.82 -34.86
CA ASN A 217 0.36 7.08 -35.59
C ASN A 217 1.62 6.57 -34.86
N LEU A 218 1.75 6.64 -33.53
CA LEU A 218 2.88 6.00 -32.85
C LEU A 218 2.52 4.60 -32.32
N ASP A 219 3.38 3.62 -32.59
CA ASP A 219 3.29 2.27 -32.05
C ASP A 219 3.36 2.28 -30.51
N LEU A 220 2.45 1.55 -29.86
CA LEU A 220 2.21 1.60 -28.41
C LEU A 220 3.43 1.17 -27.56
N PRO A 221 4.19 0.11 -27.93
CA PRO A 221 5.51 -0.18 -27.36
C PRO A 221 6.50 0.98 -27.42
N THR A 222 6.60 1.68 -28.55
CA THR A 222 7.51 2.82 -28.72
C THR A 222 7.14 3.96 -27.78
N GLN A 223 5.85 4.19 -27.58
CA GLN A 223 5.35 5.16 -26.61
C GLN A 223 5.71 4.76 -25.17
N CYS A 224 5.51 3.49 -24.79
CA CYS A 224 5.85 2.98 -23.46
C CYS A 224 7.34 3.19 -23.15
N LYS A 225 8.21 2.85 -24.09
CA LYS A 225 9.66 3.02 -23.95
C LYS A 225 10.03 4.49 -23.74
N ARG A 226 9.49 5.41 -24.55
CA ARG A 226 9.72 6.85 -24.37
C ARG A 226 9.26 7.36 -23.00
N ILE A 227 8.11 6.89 -22.51
CA ILE A 227 7.60 7.27 -21.20
C ILE A 227 8.56 6.82 -20.10
N LEU A 228 9.03 5.56 -20.16
CA LEU A 228 10.02 5.03 -19.21
C LEU A 228 11.34 5.80 -19.27
N ASP A 229 11.82 6.15 -20.46
CA ASP A 229 13.04 6.93 -20.67
C ASP A 229 12.96 8.33 -20.01
N THR A 230 11.76 8.92 -19.91
CA THR A 230 11.59 10.21 -19.22
C THR A 230 11.75 10.13 -17.70
N LYS A 231 11.60 8.93 -17.12
CA LYS A 231 11.64 8.68 -15.67
C LYS A 231 10.68 9.59 -14.87
N GLN A 232 9.52 9.93 -15.43
CA GLN A 232 8.50 10.76 -14.77
C GLN A 232 7.33 9.91 -14.27
N ALA A 233 7.20 9.77 -12.95
CA ALA A 233 6.14 8.98 -12.33
C ALA A 233 4.73 9.48 -12.66
N PRO A 234 4.46 10.81 -12.76
CA PRO A 234 3.17 11.31 -13.20
C PRO A 234 2.79 10.84 -14.61
N LEU A 235 3.77 10.75 -15.52
CA LEU A 235 3.55 10.35 -16.90
C LEU A 235 3.24 8.85 -17.00
N CYS A 236 4.00 8.02 -16.27
CA CYS A 236 3.72 6.59 -16.12
C CYS A 236 2.30 6.36 -15.57
N GLN A 237 1.94 7.06 -14.48
CA GLN A 237 0.59 6.95 -13.91
C GLN A 237 -0.49 7.39 -14.90
N HIS A 238 -0.29 8.51 -15.60
CA HIS A 238 -1.25 9.01 -16.59
C HIS A 238 -1.49 8.00 -17.71
N PHE A 239 -0.44 7.34 -18.18
CA PHE A 239 -0.54 6.30 -19.20
C PHE A 239 -1.29 5.06 -18.67
N LEU A 240 -0.95 4.58 -17.47
CA LEU A 240 -1.58 3.42 -16.84
C LEU A 240 -3.08 3.59 -16.60
N LYS A 241 -3.57 4.82 -16.35
CA LYS A 241 -5.01 5.12 -16.14
C LYS A 241 -5.92 4.61 -17.26
N LYS A 242 -5.41 4.41 -18.47
CA LYS A 242 -6.19 3.96 -19.63
C LYS A 242 -6.44 2.45 -19.67
N GLY A 243 -5.73 1.67 -18.85
CA GLY A 243 -5.85 0.21 -18.80
C GLY A 243 -5.34 -0.54 -20.04
N LYS A 244 -4.90 0.15 -21.10
CA LYS A 244 -4.40 -0.44 -22.36
C LYS A 244 -2.87 -0.51 -22.41
N THR A 245 -2.24 -0.97 -21.33
CA THR A 245 -0.79 -1.10 -21.26
C THR A 245 -0.36 -2.46 -21.81
N PRO A 246 0.58 -2.54 -22.78
CA PRO A 246 1.10 -3.82 -23.24
C PRO A 246 1.77 -4.59 -22.09
N ALA A 247 1.57 -5.91 -22.05
CA ALA A 247 2.04 -6.76 -20.94
C ALA A 247 3.53 -6.59 -20.60
N PRO A 248 4.47 -6.52 -21.58
CA PRO A 248 5.90 -6.40 -21.26
C PRO A 248 6.30 -5.13 -20.51
N PHE A 249 5.53 -4.04 -20.66
CA PHE A 249 5.84 -2.74 -20.04
C PHE A 249 5.03 -2.48 -18.77
N ARG A 250 3.97 -3.26 -18.52
CA ARG A 250 3.05 -3.01 -17.41
C ARG A 250 3.74 -3.09 -16.06
N GLY A 251 4.55 -4.14 -15.85
CA GLY A 251 5.30 -4.34 -14.61
C GLY A 251 6.28 -3.19 -14.34
N GLU A 252 7.03 -2.77 -15.36
CA GLU A 252 8.00 -1.68 -15.22
C GLU A 252 7.33 -0.32 -14.93
N LEU A 253 6.23 -0.01 -15.64
CA LEU A 253 5.47 1.21 -15.42
C LEU A 253 4.84 1.26 -14.02
N TRP A 254 4.24 0.16 -13.55
CA TRP A 254 3.69 0.09 -12.19
C TRP A 254 4.77 0.16 -11.12
N SER A 255 5.88 -0.57 -11.32
CA SER A 255 7.04 -0.50 -10.45
C SER A 255 7.45 0.95 -10.26
N PHE A 256 7.64 1.69 -11.36
CA PHE A 256 8.03 3.10 -11.31
C PHE A 256 7.03 4.01 -10.58
N VAL A 257 5.73 3.75 -10.71
CA VAL A 257 4.69 4.52 -10.01
C VAL A 257 4.62 4.18 -8.52
N LEU A 258 4.85 2.92 -8.14
CA LEU A 258 4.78 2.45 -6.76
C LEU A 258 6.07 2.75 -5.98
N SER A 259 7.23 2.73 -6.64
CA SER A 259 8.55 3.02 -6.08
C SER A 259 8.89 4.51 -6.03
N HIS A 260 7.87 5.37 -6.01
CA HIS A 260 8.01 6.83 -5.95
C HIS A 260 8.87 7.44 -7.07
N GLY A 261 8.90 6.80 -8.25
CA GLY A 261 9.71 7.23 -9.38
C GLY A 261 11.22 7.00 -9.23
N SER A 262 11.61 6.12 -8.30
CA SER A 262 12.98 5.60 -8.20
C SER A 262 13.02 4.15 -8.69
N TYR A 263 14.04 3.78 -9.45
CA TYR A 263 14.36 2.36 -9.58
C TYR A 263 14.91 1.86 -8.24
N MET A 264 14.61 0.59 -7.89
CA MET A 264 15.02 -0.10 -6.66
C MET A 264 16.37 0.40 -6.15
N ASN A 265 16.39 1.10 -5.02
CA ASN A 265 17.64 1.57 -4.43
C ASN A 265 18.28 0.46 -3.58
N GLY A 266 19.56 0.61 -3.25
CA GLY A 266 20.25 -0.36 -2.38
C GLY A 266 19.55 -0.54 -1.02
N GLN A 267 18.90 0.50 -0.50
CA GLN A 267 18.18 0.44 0.78
C GLN A 267 16.96 -0.47 0.74
N GLU A 268 16.21 -0.50 -0.36
CA GLU A 268 15.07 -1.40 -0.57
C GLU A 268 15.53 -2.85 -0.67
N CYS A 269 16.63 -3.11 -1.39
CA CYS A 269 17.26 -4.43 -1.43
C CYS A 269 17.72 -4.90 -0.04
N ASP A 270 18.37 -4.01 0.73
CA ASP A 270 18.79 -4.29 2.10
C ASP A 270 17.60 -4.50 3.04
N HIS A 271 16.51 -3.75 2.85
CA HIS A 271 15.27 -3.94 3.60
C HIS A 271 14.64 -5.29 3.32
N TRP A 272 14.51 -5.67 2.04
CA TRP A 272 14.03 -6.98 1.64
C TRP A 272 14.90 -8.10 2.22
N ALA A 273 16.23 -7.99 2.13
CA ALA A 273 17.17 -8.96 2.70
C ALA A 273 17.00 -9.09 4.22
N ARG A 274 16.78 -7.98 4.94
CA ARG A 274 16.47 -8.01 6.38
C ARG A 274 15.15 -8.70 6.67
N LEU A 275 14.10 -8.47 5.88
CA LEU A 275 12.82 -9.15 6.05
C LEU A 275 12.95 -10.65 5.82
N ARG A 276 13.63 -11.07 4.74
CA ARG A 276 13.97 -12.46 4.47
C ARG A 276 14.71 -13.08 5.65
N ASN A 277 15.74 -12.43 6.16
CA ASN A 277 16.49 -12.92 7.33
C ASN A 277 15.61 -13.08 8.57
N LYS A 278 14.62 -12.20 8.79
CA LYS A 278 13.63 -12.39 9.87
C LYS A 278 12.77 -13.63 9.63
N VAL A 279 12.29 -13.89 8.42
CA VAL A 279 11.54 -15.12 8.09
C VAL A 279 12.37 -16.37 8.38
N LEU A 280 13.64 -16.35 7.99
CA LEU A 280 14.56 -17.48 8.21
C LEU A 280 14.83 -17.71 9.70
N THR A 281 14.97 -16.65 10.49
CA THR A 281 15.39 -16.74 11.90
C THR A 281 14.24 -16.84 12.90
N THR A 282 13.04 -16.36 12.56
CA THR A 282 11.87 -16.40 13.44
C THR A 282 10.72 -17.19 12.84
N ASP A 283 10.24 -18.19 13.58
CA ASP A 283 9.04 -18.94 13.25
C ASP A 283 7.82 -18.27 13.89
N HIS A 284 6.79 -18.05 13.07
CA HIS A 284 5.51 -17.49 13.51
C HIS A 284 4.36 -18.39 13.05
N ILE A 285 3.29 -18.45 13.85
CA ILE A 285 2.03 -19.12 13.45
C ILE A 285 1.50 -18.63 12.09
N VAL A 286 1.71 -17.35 11.81
CA VAL A 286 1.29 -16.70 10.56
C VAL A 286 1.97 -17.30 9.33
N ASP A 287 3.17 -17.87 9.46
CA ASP A 287 3.83 -18.57 8.35
C ASP A 287 2.97 -19.74 7.91
N LYS A 288 2.53 -20.56 8.87
CA LYS A 288 1.69 -21.74 8.63
C LYS A 288 0.35 -21.36 8.02
N LEU A 289 -0.23 -20.23 8.45
CA LEU A 289 -1.46 -19.68 7.88
C LEU A 289 -1.28 -19.20 6.43
N ILE A 290 -0.15 -18.54 6.12
CA ILE A 290 0.20 -18.14 4.75
C ILE A 290 0.41 -19.37 3.88
N PHE A 291 1.17 -20.36 4.39
CA PHE A 291 1.40 -21.60 3.67
C PHE A 291 0.09 -22.31 3.32
N LYS A 292 -0.82 -22.41 4.31
CA LYS A 292 -2.14 -23.00 4.12
C LYS A 292 -2.98 -22.23 3.11
N ASP A 293 -2.95 -20.89 3.14
CA ASP A 293 -3.76 -20.08 2.24
C ASP A 293 -3.31 -20.23 0.78
N ILE A 294 -2.01 -20.22 0.51
CA ILE A 294 -1.46 -20.39 -0.84
C ILE A 294 -1.79 -21.77 -1.40
N GLN A 295 -1.65 -22.84 -0.59
CA GLN A 295 -2.06 -24.20 -0.99
C GLN A 295 -3.55 -24.30 -1.36
N LEU A 296 -4.40 -23.54 -0.67
CA LEU A 296 -5.84 -23.55 -0.91
C LEU A 296 -6.27 -22.65 -2.08
N THR A 297 -5.46 -21.66 -2.49
CA THR A 297 -5.91 -20.58 -3.39
C THR A 297 -5.07 -20.37 -4.64
N ALA A 298 -3.77 -20.71 -4.63
CA ALA A 298 -2.86 -20.50 -5.75
C ALA A 298 -2.33 -21.81 -6.33
N SER A 299 -2.02 -22.81 -5.51
CA SER A 299 -1.40 -24.07 -5.98
C SER A 299 -2.30 -24.88 -6.93
N ASN A 300 -3.63 -24.71 -6.83
CA ASN A 300 -4.61 -25.41 -7.67
C ASN A 300 -5.16 -24.53 -8.81
N ASP A 301 -4.55 -23.37 -9.07
CA ASP A 301 -5.00 -22.42 -10.10
C ASP A 301 -4.03 -22.46 -11.29
N ASP A 302 -4.51 -22.98 -12.43
CA ASP A 302 -3.73 -23.19 -13.67
C ASP A 302 -3.06 -21.91 -14.20
N GLN A 303 -3.57 -20.74 -13.82
CA GLN A 303 -3.00 -19.45 -14.23
C GLN A 303 -1.90 -18.94 -13.29
N TYR A 304 -1.78 -19.49 -12.08
CA TYR A 304 -0.97 -18.88 -11.01
C TYR A 304 -0.03 -19.83 -10.28
N PHE A 305 -0.12 -21.14 -10.48
CA PHE A 305 0.80 -22.09 -9.86
C PHE A 305 2.28 -21.75 -10.14
N VAL A 306 2.58 -21.17 -11.31
CA VAL A 306 3.92 -20.70 -11.70
C VAL A 306 4.48 -19.56 -10.82
N PHE A 307 3.65 -18.91 -10.02
CA PHE A 307 4.05 -17.83 -9.10
C PHE A 307 3.98 -18.26 -7.63
N GLU A 308 3.71 -19.53 -7.34
CA GLU A 308 3.51 -20.03 -5.99
C GLU A 308 4.70 -19.69 -5.06
N ASP A 309 5.93 -19.96 -5.50
CA ASP A 309 7.13 -19.69 -4.72
C ASP A 309 7.31 -18.20 -4.42
N VAL A 310 7.05 -17.36 -5.41
CA VAL A 310 7.11 -15.90 -5.28
C VAL A 310 6.05 -15.40 -4.28
N LEU A 311 4.85 -15.99 -4.31
CA LEU A 311 3.80 -15.65 -3.34
C LEU A 311 4.21 -16.00 -1.90
N TYR A 312 4.84 -17.16 -1.67
CA TYR A 312 5.37 -17.49 -0.34
C TYR A 312 6.40 -16.45 0.10
N GLN A 313 7.39 -16.14 -0.74
CA GLN A 313 8.44 -15.17 -0.42
C GLN A 313 7.87 -13.79 -0.07
N ILE A 314 6.96 -13.27 -0.90
CA ILE A 314 6.33 -11.96 -0.69
C ILE A 314 5.51 -11.95 0.59
N MET A 315 4.62 -12.92 0.78
CA MET A 315 3.69 -12.93 1.92
C MET A 315 4.41 -13.15 3.25
N LEU A 316 5.44 -14.02 3.29
CA LEU A 316 6.26 -14.22 4.47
C LEU A 316 7.02 -12.94 4.85
N CYS A 317 7.69 -12.29 3.89
CA CYS A 317 8.38 -11.03 4.12
C CYS A 317 7.41 -9.92 4.54
N PHE A 318 6.26 -9.80 3.87
CA PHE A 318 5.18 -8.85 4.21
C PHE A 318 4.76 -9.00 5.67
N SER A 319 4.58 -10.23 6.17
CA SER A 319 4.17 -10.47 7.56
C SER A 319 5.18 -9.96 8.60
N ARG A 320 6.46 -9.81 8.22
CA ARG A 320 7.56 -9.36 9.09
C ARG A 320 7.81 -7.85 9.05
N ASP A 321 7.12 -7.13 8.15
CA ASP A 321 7.38 -5.72 7.92
C ASP A 321 6.62 -4.81 8.90
N THR A 322 7.34 -4.29 9.89
CA THR A 322 6.81 -3.34 10.87
C THR A 322 6.46 -1.97 10.29
N GLU A 323 6.96 -1.62 9.10
CA GLU A 323 6.61 -0.35 8.46
C GLU A 323 5.14 -0.33 8.06
N ILE A 324 4.61 -1.48 7.64
CA ILE A 324 3.18 -1.67 7.33
C ILE A 324 2.34 -1.39 8.58
N ALA A 325 2.74 -1.92 9.73
CA ALA A 325 2.03 -1.69 10.99
C ALA A 325 1.95 -0.20 11.35
N ASN A 326 2.96 0.60 11.00
CA ASN A 326 2.96 2.05 11.24
C ASN A 326 2.02 2.81 10.30
N GLN A 327 1.71 2.26 9.13
CA GLN A 327 0.78 2.86 8.17
C GLN A 327 -0.68 2.56 8.50
N ILE A 328 -0.95 1.48 9.24
CA ILE A 328 -2.32 1.14 9.62
C ILE A 328 -2.76 2.05 10.76
N GLN A 329 -3.58 3.04 10.43
CA GLN A 329 -4.24 3.94 11.39
C GLN A 329 -5.36 3.20 12.12
N PHE A 330 -5.02 2.29 13.03
CA PHE A 330 -6.01 1.87 14.02
C PHE A 330 -6.18 2.99 15.04
N GLU A 331 -7.43 3.31 15.41
CA GLU A 331 -7.67 3.93 16.71
C GLU A 331 -7.04 2.99 17.74
N LYS A 332 -5.89 3.39 18.28
CA LYS A 332 -5.24 2.71 19.40
C LYS A 332 -6.16 2.88 20.61
N TYR A 333 -7.24 2.11 20.67
CA TYR A 333 -7.97 1.96 21.92
C TYR A 333 -6.96 1.40 22.92
N PRO A 334 -6.77 2.05 24.07
CA PRO A 334 -5.78 1.61 25.04
C PRO A 334 -6.24 0.26 25.58
N VAL A 335 -5.75 -0.82 25.00
CA VAL A 335 -5.70 -2.10 25.68
C VAL A 335 -4.67 -1.90 26.78
N LYS A 336 -5.15 -1.51 27.97
CA LYS A 336 -4.30 -1.35 29.16
C LYS A 336 -3.40 -2.59 29.27
N GLY A 337 -2.10 -2.40 29.06
CA GLY A 337 -1.05 -3.29 29.53
C GLY A 337 -0.60 -4.45 28.63
N ARG A 338 -1.00 -4.58 27.36
CA ARG A 338 -0.35 -5.57 26.46
C ARG A 338 -0.06 -5.00 25.08
N ASN A 339 1.22 -4.99 24.72
CA ASN A 339 1.67 -4.81 23.35
C ASN A 339 1.03 -5.91 22.49
N TYR A 340 0.55 -5.57 21.30
CA TYR A 340 0.05 -6.59 20.38
C TYR A 340 1.20 -7.50 19.95
N GLU A 341 1.07 -8.78 20.27
CA GLU A 341 2.09 -9.81 20.03
C GLU A 341 1.89 -10.58 18.71
N GLY A 342 0.95 -10.16 17.86
CA GLY A 342 0.70 -10.79 16.57
C GLY A 342 1.80 -10.52 15.51
N PRO A 343 1.52 -10.78 14.22
CA PRO A 343 2.51 -10.59 13.16
C PRO A 343 3.07 -9.15 13.19
N PRO A 344 4.40 -8.98 12.98
CA PRO A 344 5.03 -7.66 12.98
C PRO A 344 4.37 -6.63 12.05
N SER A 345 3.76 -7.08 10.94
CA SER A 345 3.02 -6.22 10.01
C SER A 345 1.69 -5.68 10.54
N GLY A 346 1.19 -6.23 11.65
CA GLY A 346 -0.13 -5.92 12.17
C GLY A 346 -1.28 -6.65 11.46
N VAL A 347 -1.00 -7.36 10.35
CA VAL A 347 -2.02 -8.00 9.50
C VAL A 347 -2.11 -9.50 9.78
N VAL A 348 -3.26 -9.95 10.26
CA VAL A 348 -3.57 -11.38 10.38
C VAL A 348 -4.07 -11.89 9.02
N PRO A 349 -3.46 -12.93 8.43
CA PRO A 349 -3.88 -13.43 7.14
C PRO A 349 -5.29 -14.03 7.22
N PHE A 350 -6.06 -13.80 6.17
CA PHE A 350 -7.38 -14.39 5.97
C PHE A 350 -7.39 -15.27 4.75
N HIS A 351 -8.44 -16.08 4.62
CA HIS A 351 -8.58 -16.93 3.46
C HIS A 351 -8.70 -16.11 2.16
N GLY A 352 -7.75 -16.28 1.25
CA GLY A 352 -7.66 -15.55 -0.01
C GLY A 352 -6.84 -14.26 0.09
N ILE A 353 -6.14 -13.99 1.19
CA ILE A 353 -5.28 -12.79 1.27
C ILE A 353 -4.14 -12.85 0.23
N CYS A 354 -3.64 -14.05 -0.07
CA CYS A 354 -2.55 -14.21 -1.04
C CYS A 354 -2.99 -13.86 -2.47
N MET A 355 -4.30 -13.85 -2.73
CA MET A 355 -4.89 -13.40 -4.00
C MET A 355 -4.65 -11.91 -4.26
N PHE A 356 -4.42 -11.11 -3.22
CA PHE A 356 -4.09 -9.68 -3.38
C PHE A 356 -2.62 -9.46 -3.78
N GLY A 357 -1.75 -10.46 -3.61
CA GLY A 357 -0.41 -10.47 -4.20
C GLY A 357 -0.43 -10.66 -5.73
N ARG A 358 -1.59 -10.94 -6.34
CA ARG A 358 -1.80 -11.02 -7.79
C ARG A 358 -1.85 -9.61 -8.39
N CYS A 359 -0.71 -8.94 -8.57
CA CYS A 359 -0.67 -7.73 -9.41
C CYS A 359 -0.61 -8.12 -10.89
N HIS A 360 -1.64 -7.74 -11.66
CA HIS A 360 -1.79 -7.97 -13.12
C HIS A 360 -1.05 -6.97 -14.02
#